data_AF-A0A7S2QZ34-F1
#
_entry.id   AF-A0A7S2QZ34-F1
#
_cell.length_a   1.000
_cell.length_b   1.000
_cell.length_c   1.000
_cell.angle_alpha   90.00
_cell.angle_beta   90.00
_cell.angle_gamma   90.00
#
_symmetry.space_group_name_H-M   'P 1'
#
loop_
_entity.id
_entity.type
_entity.pdbx_description
1 polymer ?
#
loop_
_entity_poly.entity_id
_entity_poly.type
_entity_poly.pdbx_seq_one_letter_code
_entity_poly.pdbx_strand_id
1 'polypeptide(L)'
;RASSSSMHDKDKDIIDRRSALIGGLSTTALAFMTTFGTTTGDGAWAAEDAEAKTKKVVAVPYTPYVVTSDSSEEALETAKQLNAAGARLYGAFWCENCNKQKELFGKQAMEMINYVECFPDGVYQNAEGHEDVIKPAGICTGYTSAWPLWVVPKGEDDEIGIQGQVKKPRELQRLIKEAKGEKFDALKYFT
;
A
#
# COMPACT_ATOMS: atom_id res chain seq x y z
N ARG A 1 45.44 19.41 9.99
CA ARG A 1 45.80 19.85 11.36
C ARG A 1 44.76 20.89 11.78
N ALA A 2 43.96 20.55 12.79
CA ALA A 2 43.15 21.39 13.70
C ALA A 2 42.31 22.56 13.12
N SER A 3 40.98 22.49 13.15
CA SER A 3 40.06 22.78 14.30
C SER A 3 39.48 24.20 14.15
N SER A 4 38.17 24.33 13.90
CA SER A 4 37.09 24.45 14.89
C SER A 4 37.18 25.74 15.73
N SER A 5 36.26 26.68 15.51
CA SER A 5 35.04 26.86 16.33
C SER A 5 34.40 28.22 16.04
N SER A 6 33.14 28.20 15.61
CA SER A 6 32.28 29.39 15.53
C SER A 6 31.39 29.46 16.77
N MET A 7 31.72 30.44 17.61
CA MET A 7 30.88 31.34 18.40
C MET A 7 29.46 30.91 18.83
N HIS A 8 29.28 30.93 20.15
CA HIS A 8 28.03 31.12 20.88
C HIS A 8 27.34 32.45 20.52
N ASP A 9 26.01 32.44 20.37
CA ASP A 9 25.05 33.39 21.00
C ASP A 9 23.62 32.84 20.75
N LYS A 10 22.92 32.32 21.77
CA LYS A 10 21.87 33.00 22.55
C LYS A 10 20.96 33.91 21.72
N ASP A 11 19.71 33.46 21.52
CA ASP A 11 18.54 34.26 21.88
C ASP A 11 17.30 33.37 22.00
N LYS A 12 16.67 33.44 23.17
CA LYS A 12 15.36 32.87 23.50
C LYS A 12 14.54 34.04 24.04
N ASP A 13 13.69 34.62 23.20
CA ASP A 13 12.61 35.52 23.62
C ASP A 13 11.36 34.63 23.79
N ILE A 14 10.77 34.38 24.96
CA ILE A 14 10.23 35.29 26.00
C ILE A 14 9.31 36.35 25.40
N ILE A 15 8.04 35.98 25.23
CA ILE A 15 6.93 36.92 25.35
C ILE A 15 6.01 36.40 26.46
N ASP A 16 6.30 36.87 27.67
CA ASP A 16 5.37 36.94 28.78
C ASP A 16 4.53 38.22 28.58
N ARG A 17 3.20 38.07 28.47
CA ARG A 17 2.25 39.19 28.58
C ARG A 17 1.34 38.94 29.78
N ARG A 18 1.86 39.25 30.97
CA ARG A 18 1.03 39.56 32.15
C ARG A 18 0.38 40.93 31.95
N SER A 19 -0.95 40.99 31.98
CA SER A 19 -1.71 42.07 32.62
C SER A 19 -3.20 41.77 32.59
N ALA A 20 -3.72 41.25 33.70
CA ALA A 20 -4.97 41.72 34.31
C ALA A 20 -5.06 41.14 35.72
N LEU A 21 -4.69 41.97 36.69
CA LEU A 21 -4.97 41.78 38.11
C LEU A 21 -6.43 42.14 38.38
N ILE A 22 -7.23 41.17 38.80
CA ILE A 22 -8.42 41.33 39.65
C ILE A 22 -8.35 40.09 40.56
N GLY A 23 -7.95 40.16 41.82
CA GLY A 23 -8.52 40.99 42.88
C GLY A 23 -9.48 40.12 43.68
N GLY A 24 -9.05 39.65 44.85
CA GLY A 24 -9.94 39.10 45.90
C GLY A 24 -9.73 37.64 46.29
N LEU A 25 -9.00 37.41 47.39
CA LEU A 25 -9.24 36.26 48.25
C LEU A 25 -10.65 36.40 48.85
N SER A 26 -11.50 35.39 48.73
CA SER A 26 -12.61 35.19 49.66
C SER A 26 -12.79 33.70 49.91
N THR A 27 -12.35 33.29 51.09
CA THR A 27 -12.62 32.01 51.70
C THR A 27 -14.11 31.85 51.98
N THR A 28 -14.77 30.90 51.32
CA THR A 28 -16.01 30.30 51.85
C THR A 28 -15.96 28.80 51.65
N ALA A 29 -15.52 28.12 52.71
CA ALA A 29 -15.88 26.74 52.93
C ALA A 29 -17.41 26.67 53.11
N LEU A 30 -18.11 25.98 52.22
CA LEU A 30 -19.41 25.41 52.54
C LEU A 30 -19.27 23.89 52.57
N ALA A 31 -19.30 23.37 53.79
CA ALA A 31 -19.47 21.96 54.07
C ALA A 31 -20.89 21.54 53.65
N PHE A 32 -20.98 20.67 52.65
CA PHE A 32 -22.16 19.84 52.46
C PHE A 32 -21.92 18.51 53.16
N MET A 33 -22.31 18.43 54.44
CA MET A 33 -22.58 17.17 55.12
C MET A 33 -24.02 16.77 54.84
N THR A 34 -24.22 15.80 53.94
CA THR A 34 -25.46 15.01 53.87
C THR A 34 -25.12 13.56 54.17
N THR A 35 -25.46 13.16 55.39
CA THR A 35 -25.85 11.82 55.85
C THR A 35 -25.39 10.62 55.02
N PHE A 36 -24.49 9.84 55.62
CA PHE A 36 -24.27 8.42 55.36
C PHE A 36 -25.61 7.66 55.24
N GLY A 37 -25.91 7.17 54.03
CA GLY A 37 -26.82 6.05 53.82
C GLY A 37 -25.96 4.86 53.40
N THR A 38 -25.69 3.93 54.31
CA THR A 38 -25.09 2.64 53.98
C THR A 38 -26.16 1.73 53.38
N THR A 39 -26.19 1.63 52.06
CA THR A 39 -26.66 0.42 51.40
C THR A 39 -25.49 -0.17 50.65
N THR A 40 -24.95 -1.24 51.22
CA THR A 40 -24.13 -2.23 50.53
C THR A 40 -24.83 -2.66 49.25
N GLY A 41 -24.16 -2.51 48.11
CA GLY A 41 -24.71 -2.85 46.80
C GLY A 41 -23.69 -2.49 45.73
N ASP A 42 -22.83 -3.45 45.44
CA ASP A 42 -21.79 -3.46 44.44
C ASP A 42 -22.26 -2.96 43.06
N GLY A 43 -21.38 -2.31 42.31
CA GLY A 43 -21.54 -2.19 40.86
C GLY A 43 -21.13 -0.85 40.28
N ALA A 44 -19.81 -0.68 40.14
CA ALA A 44 -19.28 0.07 39.02
C ALA A 44 -19.80 -0.55 37.72
N TRP A 45 -20.55 0.22 36.96
CA TRP A 45 -20.67 0.12 35.50
C TRP A 45 -20.63 1.57 35.03
N ALA A 46 -19.49 2.25 35.16
CA ALA A 46 -18.41 2.16 34.18
C ALA A 46 -19.02 2.10 32.77
N ALA A 47 -18.99 3.26 32.11
CA ALA A 47 -19.17 3.37 30.69
C ALA A 47 -18.18 2.43 29.98
N GLU A 48 -18.64 1.23 29.67
CA GLU A 48 -17.95 0.28 28.79
C GLU A 48 -18.92 -0.32 27.77
N ASP A 49 -19.86 0.48 27.28
CA ASP A 49 -20.38 0.29 25.92
C ASP A 49 -19.34 0.83 24.90
N ALA A 50 -18.07 0.52 25.12
CA ALA A 50 -16.99 0.72 24.16
C ALA A 50 -16.95 -0.51 23.26
N GLU A 51 -17.89 -0.51 22.31
CA GLU A 51 -17.75 -1.13 21.00
C GLU A 51 -17.09 -2.52 20.95
N ALA A 52 -17.84 -3.55 21.34
CA ALA A 52 -17.68 -4.87 20.74
C ALA A 52 -18.19 -4.84 19.28
N LYS A 53 -17.57 -4.00 18.44
CA LYS A 53 -17.67 -4.16 16.98
C LYS A 53 -16.98 -5.47 16.67
N THR A 54 -17.76 -6.49 16.34
CA THR A 54 -17.27 -7.79 15.88
C THR A 54 -16.23 -7.57 14.79
N LYS A 55 -14.94 -7.77 15.13
CA LYS A 55 -13.85 -7.57 14.17
C LYS A 55 -14.04 -8.53 13.00
N LYS A 56 -14.05 -8.01 11.78
CA LYS A 56 -14.17 -8.84 10.56
C LYS A 56 -12.96 -9.76 10.48
N VAL A 57 -13.20 -11.07 10.39
CA VAL A 57 -12.16 -12.07 10.13
C VAL A 57 -11.99 -12.20 8.61
N VAL A 58 -10.75 -12.11 8.14
CA VAL A 58 -10.37 -12.38 6.74
C VAL A 58 -9.29 -13.44 6.77
N ALA A 59 -9.49 -14.52 6.02
CA ALA A 59 -8.50 -15.57 5.84
C ALA A 59 -8.57 -16.04 4.38
N VAL A 60 -7.64 -15.56 3.57
CA VAL A 60 -7.47 -15.94 2.16
C VAL A 60 -6.06 -16.53 2.02
N PRO A 61 -5.92 -17.85 2.14
CA PRO A 61 -4.63 -18.51 1.96
C PRO A 61 -4.08 -18.26 0.55
N TYR A 62 -2.76 -18.17 0.44
CA TYR A 62 -2.10 -18.07 -0.86
C TYR A 62 -2.43 -19.30 -1.73
N THR A 63 -3.08 -19.05 -2.86
CA THR A 63 -3.39 -20.07 -3.86
C THR A 63 -2.98 -19.53 -5.24
N PRO A 64 -1.80 -19.91 -5.76
CA PRO A 64 -1.33 -19.39 -7.04
C PRO A 64 -2.32 -19.75 -8.14
N TYR A 65 -2.71 -18.75 -8.94
CA TYR A 65 -3.57 -18.97 -10.08
C TYR A 65 -2.86 -19.81 -11.15
N VAL A 66 -3.51 -20.90 -11.58
CA VAL A 66 -3.01 -21.79 -12.63
C VAL A 66 -3.59 -21.36 -13.96
N VAL A 67 -2.72 -20.90 -14.87
CA VAL A 67 -3.12 -20.48 -16.22
C VAL A 67 -3.51 -21.71 -17.03
N THR A 68 -4.67 -21.64 -17.69
CA THR A 68 -5.25 -22.78 -18.40
C THR A 68 -5.18 -22.64 -19.92
N SER A 69 -5.17 -21.42 -20.44
CA SER A 69 -5.01 -21.13 -21.87
C SER A 69 -3.61 -21.41 -22.42
N ASP A 70 -3.55 -21.75 -23.69
CA ASP A 70 -2.32 -21.79 -24.45
C ASP A 70 -1.96 -20.41 -24.99
N SER A 71 -0.67 -20.15 -25.12
CA SER A 71 -0.15 -18.87 -25.59
C SER A 71 -0.31 -18.77 -27.10
N SER A 72 -0.79 -17.61 -27.56
CA SER A 72 -0.70 -17.26 -28.98
C SER A 72 0.73 -16.92 -29.38
N GLU A 73 1.03 -16.98 -30.68
CA GLU A 73 2.31 -16.50 -31.23
C GLU A 73 2.59 -15.04 -30.84
N GLU A 74 1.54 -14.20 -30.85
CA GLU A 74 1.61 -12.81 -30.42
C GLU A 74 2.01 -12.65 -28.95
N ALA A 75 1.41 -13.46 -28.07
CA ALA A 75 1.73 -13.45 -26.65
C ALA A 75 3.16 -13.92 -26.38
N LEU A 76 3.60 -14.98 -27.08
CA LEU A 76 4.97 -15.49 -26.99
C LEU A 76 6.00 -14.42 -27.40
N GLU A 77 5.79 -13.78 -28.55
CA GLU A 77 6.70 -12.75 -29.04
C GLU A 77 6.74 -11.54 -28.11
N THR A 78 5.57 -11.10 -27.63
CA THR A 78 5.51 -9.97 -26.71
C THR A 78 6.15 -10.29 -25.36
N ALA A 79 5.96 -11.51 -24.83
CA ALA A 79 6.57 -11.94 -23.59
C ALA A 79 8.11 -11.98 -23.68
N LYS A 80 8.68 -12.43 -24.81
CA LYS A 80 10.13 -12.36 -25.06
C LYS A 80 10.64 -10.93 -25.01
N GLN A 81 9.95 -10.01 -25.68
CA GLN A 81 10.33 -8.59 -25.71
C GLN A 81 10.23 -7.95 -24.32
N LEU A 82 9.18 -8.26 -23.57
CA LEU A 82 8.99 -7.81 -22.19
C LEU A 82 10.08 -8.33 -21.27
N ASN A 83 10.40 -9.63 -21.32
CA ASN A 83 11.48 -10.23 -20.55
C ASN A 83 12.83 -9.57 -20.86
N ALA A 84 13.15 -9.43 -22.15
CA ALA A 84 14.39 -8.78 -22.59
C ALA A 84 14.49 -7.30 -22.18
N ALA A 85 13.34 -6.61 -22.04
CA ALA A 85 13.27 -5.25 -21.54
C ALA A 85 13.31 -5.14 -20.00
N GLY A 86 13.38 -6.27 -19.28
CA GLY A 86 13.31 -6.26 -17.81
C GLY A 86 11.93 -5.93 -17.25
N ALA A 87 10.88 -6.11 -18.05
CA ALA A 87 9.52 -5.83 -17.62
C ALA A 87 9.09 -6.76 -16.48
N ARG A 88 8.28 -6.23 -15.56
CA ARG A 88 7.65 -6.96 -14.46
C ARG A 88 6.14 -6.76 -14.48
N LEU A 89 5.40 -7.82 -14.17
CA LEU A 89 3.97 -7.79 -13.95
C LEU A 89 3.67 -7.93 -12.46
N TYR A 90 3.19 -6.88 -11.83
CA TYR A 90 2.77 -6.87 -10.43
C TYR A 90 1.28 -7.19 -10.31
N GLY A 91 0.94 -8.05 -9.36
CA GLY A 91 -0.45 -8.35 -9.03
C GLY A 91 -0.60 -9.17 -7.77
N ALA A 92 -1.82 -9.68 -7.56
CA ALA A 92 -2.14 -10.57 -6.44
C ALA A 92 -2.84 -11.83 -6.93
N PHE A 93 -2.70 -12.95 -6.22
CA PHE A 93 -3.28 -14.23 -6.65
C PHE A 93 -4.82 -14.23 -6.73
N TRP A 94 -5.49 -13.48 -5.84
CA TRP A 94 -6.96 -13.36 -5.83
C TRP A 94 -7.48 -12.27 -6.79
N CYS A 95 -6.59 -11.52 -7.45
CA CYS A 95 -6.99 -10.42 -8.31
C CYS A 95 -7.51 -10.96 -9.66
N GLU A 96 -8.82 -10.84 -9.88
CA GLU A 96 -9.48 -11.33 -11.11
C GLU A 96 -8.86 -10.73 -12.38
N ASN A 97 -8.60 -9.43 -12.40
CA ASN A 97 -7.99 -8.77 -13.57
C ASN A 97 -6.55 -9.25 -13.81
N CYS A 98 -5.82 -9.58 -12.75
CA CYS A 98 -4.47 -10.13 -12.83
C CYS A 98 -4.52 -11.54 -13.44
N ASN A 99 -5.50 -12.35 -13.02
CA ASN A 99 -5.69 -13.70 -13.56
C ASN A 99 -6.14 -13.66 -15.04
N LYS A 100 -7.03 -12.73 -15.41
CA LYS A 100 -7.37 -12.46 -16.83
C LYS A 100 -6.15 -12.02 -17.63
N GLN A 101 -5.28 -11.19 -17.06
CA GLN A 101 -4.05 -10.75 -17.72
C GLN A 101 -3.08 -11.93 -17.95
N LYS A 102 -3.00 -12.87 -16.99
CA LYS A 102 -2.22 -14.10 -17.15
C LYS A 102 -2.80 -15.01 -18.25
N GLU A 103 -4.12 -15.18 -18.29
CA GLU A 103 -4.81 -15.93 -19.35
C GLU A 103 -4.70 -15.28 -20.73
N LEU A 104 -4.60 -13.95 -20.81
CA LEU A 104 -4.35 -13.27 -22.09
C LEU A 104 -3.00 -13.68 -22.71
N PHE A 105 -2.01 -13.94 -21.86
CA PHE A 105 -0.69 -14.38 -22.30
C PHE A 105 -0.60 -15.89 -22.50
N GLY A 106 -1.25 -16.69 -21.66
CA GLY A 106 -1.21 -18.15 -21.71
C GLY A 106 0.03 -18.74 -21.04
N LYS A 107 0.05 -20.06 -20.88
CA LYS A 107 1.06 -20.80 -20.08
C LYS A 107 2.50 -20.50 -20.50
N GLN A 108 2.81 -20.79 -21.76
CA GLN A 108 4.16 -20.71 -22.33
C GLN A 108 4.73 -19.28 -22.27
N ALA A 109 3.91 -18.27 -22.49
CA ALA A 109 4.33 -16.87 -22.42
C ALA A 109 4.50 -16.40 -20.97
N MET A 110 3.64 -16.85 -20.06
CA MET A 110 3.75 -16.55 -18.64
C MET A 110 5.01 -17.14 -17.99
N GLU A 111 5.56 -18.24 -18.52
CA GLU A 111 6.87 -18.78 -18.10
C GLU A 111 8.04 -17.80 -18.36
N MET A 112 7.89 -16.90 -19.33
CA MET A 112 8.89 -15.87 -19.65
C MET A 112 8.63 -14.55 -18.91
N ILE A 113 7.42 -14.31 -18.40
CA ILE A 113 7.06 -13.04 -17.77
C ILE A 113 7.53 -13.03 -16.32
N ASN A 114 8.24 -11.97 -15.93
CA ASN A 114 8.64 -11.75 -14.54
C ASN A 114 7.42 -11.28 -13.72
N TYR A 115 6.60 -12.23 -13.27
CA TYR A 115 5.47 -11.94 -12.40
C TYR A 115 5.93 -11.73 -10.95
N VAL A 116 5.45 -10.66 -10.31
CA VAL A 116 5.67 -10.36 -8.89
C VAL A 116 4.34 -10.49 -8.16
N GLU A 117 4.27 -11.51 -7.30
CA GLU A 117 3.15 -11.72 -6.37
C GLU A 117 3.30 -10.77 -5.18
N CYS A 118 2.30 -9.92 -4.98
CA CYS A 118 2.31 -8.94 -3.91
C CYS A 118 1.83 -9.49 -2.57
N PHE A 119 1.24 -10.68 -2.52
CA PHE A 119 0.82 -11.32 -1.27
C PHE A 119 1.15 -12.81 -1.28
N PRO A 120 2.46 -13.14 -1.24
CA PRO A 120 2.92 -14.52 -1.26
C PRO A 120 2.50 -15.31 -0.01
N ASP A 121 2.21 -14.60 1.09
CA ASP A 121 1.82 -15.20 2.38
C ASP A 121 0.31 -15.22 2.60
N GLY A 122 -0.51 -14.89 1.59
CA GLY A 122 -1.97 -14.80 1.74
C GLY A 122 -2.46 -13.45 2.30
N VAL A 123 -3.77 -13.37 2.58
CA VAL A 123 -4.40 -12.23 3.25
C VAL A 123 -5.06 -12.70 4.53
N TYR A 124 -4.61 -12.14 5.64
CA TYR A 124 -5.11 -12.50 6.97
C TYR A 124 -5.42 -11.25 7.76
N GLN A 125 -6.56 -11.25 8.43
CA GLN A 125 -6.97 -10.19 9.35
C GLN A 125 -7.81 -10.78 10.47
N ASN A 126 -7.36 -10.64 11.72
CA ASN A 126 -7.99 -11.24 12.90
C ASN A 126 -8.21 -12.77 12.77
N ALA A 127 -7.38 -13.45 11.97
CA ALA A 127 -7.49 -14.88 11.75
C ALA A 127 -6.70 -15.64 12.82
N GLU A 128 -7.35 -16.55 13.52
CA GLU A 128 -6.69 -17.36 14.54
C GLU A 128 -5.53 -18.17 13.93
N GLY A 129 -4.37 -18.13 14.59
CA GLY A 129 -3.16 -18.83 14.13
C GLY A 129 -2.39 -18.14 13.01
N HIS A 130 -2.78 -16.93 12.59
CA HIS A 130 -2.08 -16.14 11.57
C HIS A 130 -1.80 -14.71 12.04
N GLU A 131 -0.64 -14.18 11.69
CA GLU A 131 -0.38 -12.74 11.81
C GLU A 131 -1.20 -11.97 10.76
N ASP A 132 -1.54 -10.71 11.07
CA ASP A 132 -2.28 -9.86 10.14
C ASP A 132 -1.42 -9.48 8.92
N VAL A 133 -1.83 -9.97 7.74
CA VAL A 133 -1.25 -9.63 6.43
C VAL A 133 -2.29 -8.85 5.63
N ILE A 134 -2.30 -7.53 5.82
CA ILE A 134 -3.25 -6.60 5.19
C ILE A 134 -2.59 -5.64 4.19
N LYS A 135 -1.27 -5.74 4.02
CA LYS A 135 -0.46 -4.92 3.12
C LYS A 135 0.32 -5.82 2.18
N PRO A 136 0.60 -5.35 0.96
CA PRO A 136 1.42 -6.11 0.04
C PRO A 136 2.86 -6.24 0.58
N ALA A 137 3.56 -7.27 0.12
CA ALA A 137 4.96 -7.52 0.41
C ALA A 137 5.84 -6.32 0.03
N GLY A 138 7.00 -6.20 0.71
CA GLY A 138 7.91 -5.07 0.56
C GLY A 138 8.33 -4.77 -0.89
N ILE A 139 8.47 -5.80 -1.73
CA ILE A 139 8.80 -5.68 -3.16
C ILE A 139 7.74 -4.93 -3.99
N CYS A 140 6.51 -4.86 -3.48
CA CYS A 140 5.41 -4.12 -4.09
C CYS A 140 5.20 -2.73 -3.47
N THR A 141 6.06 -2.30 -2.54
CA THR A 141 5.97 -0.97 -1.92
C THR A 141 6.18 0.12 -2.96
N GLY A 142 5.38 1.19 -2.90
CA GLY A 142 5.45 2.29 -3.87
C GLY A 142 4.60 2.07 -5.12
N TYR A 143 4.21 0.83 -5.40
CA TYR A 143 3.20 0.52 -6.41
C TYR A 143 1.82 0.50 -5.75
N THR A 144 0.93 1.39 -6.19
CA THR A 144 -0.46 1.45 -5.69
C THR A 144 -1.18 0.12 -5.91
N SER A 145 -2.20 -0.19 -5.09
CA SER A 145 -3.05 -1.40 -5.20
C SER A 145 -3.93 -1.49 -6.47
N ALA A 146 -3.59 -0.75 -7.52
CA ALA A 146 -4.21 -0.81 -8.84
C ALA A 146 -3.51 -1.87 -9.69
N TRP A 147 -3.91 -3.14 -9.53
CA TRP A 147 -3.40 -4.27 -10.29
C TRP A 147 -4.37 -4.73 -11.39
N PRO A 148 -3.88 -5.33 -12.49
CA PRO A 148 -2.47 -5.60 -12.80
C PRO A 148 -1.69 -4.32 -13.13
N LEU A 149 -0.41 -4.31 -12.79
CA LEU A 149 0.52 -3.23 -13.10
C LEU A 149 1.73 -3.78 -13.86
N TRP A 150 1.97 -3.28 -15.06
CA TRP A 150 3.19 -3.56 -15.82
C TRP A 150 4.20 -2.45 -15.57
N VAL A 151 5.44 -2.82 -15.28
CA VAL A 151 6.55 -1.89 -15.04
C VAL A 151 7.73 -2.27 -15.91
N VAL A 152 8.37 -1.29 -16.54
CA VAL A 152 9.58 -1.45 -17.35
C VAL A 152 10.64 -0.46 -16.86
N PRO A 153 11.89 -0.90 -16.63
CA PRO A 153 13.01 0.00 -16.34
C PRO A 153 13.22 1.04 -17.44
N LYS A 154 13.52 2.28 -17.03
CA LYS A 154 13.79 3.41 -17.90
C LYS A 154 15.12 4.05 -17.48
N GLY A 155 16.20 3.72 -18.17
CA GLY A 155 17.53 4.17 -17.75
C GLY A 155 18.03 3.42 -16.52
N GLU A 156 18.84 4.08 -15.69
CA GLU A 156 19.52 3.44 -14.55
C GLU A 156 18.63 3.42 -13.29
N ASP A 157 17.94 4.52 -12.98
CA ASP A 157 17.22 4.70 -11.72
C ASP A 157 15.70 4.93 -11.87
N ASP A 158 15.20 5.13 -13.10
CA ASP A 158 13.77 5.38 -13.34
C ASP A 158 13.04 4.14 -13.84
N GLU A 159 11.73 4.13 -13.64
CA GLU A 159 10.83 3.11 -14.17
C GLU A 159 9.56 3.78 -14.70
N ILE A 160 8.92 3.14 -15.67
CA ILE A 160 7.59 3.54 -16.13
C ILE A 160 6.64 2.36 -16.09
N GLY A 161 5.36 2.64 -15.89
CA GLY A 161 4.36 1.58 -15.82
C GLY A 161 2.99 1.98 -16.34
N ILE A 162 2.21 0.96 -16.65
CA ILE A 162 0.82 1.04 -17.09
C ILE A 162 -0.03 0.17 -16.18
N GLN A 163 -1.12 0.76 -15.69
CA GLN A 163 -2.10 0.10 -14.83
C GLN A 163 -3.32 -0.33 -15.63
N GLY A 164 -3.94 -1.42 -15.17
CA GLY A 164 -5.23 -1.87 -15.66
C GLY A 164 -5.13 -2.95 -16.73
N GLN A 165 -6.29 -3.31 -17.27
CA GLN A 165 -6.41 -4.44 -18.18
C GLN A 165 -5.88 -4.08 -19.57
N VAL A 166 -4.87 -4.82 -20.00
CA VAL A 166 -4.39 -4.82 -21.39
C VAL A 166 -5.30 -5.73 -22.20
N LYS A 167 -5.72 -5.32 -23.40
CA LYS A 167 -6.64 -6.13 -24.23
C LYS A 167 -5.91 -7.03 -25.21
N LYS A 168 -4.72 -6.61 -25.65
CA LYS A 168 -3.87 -7.37 -26.57
C LYS A 168 -2.42 -7.34 -26.09
N PRO A 169 -1.69 -8.46 -26.09
CA PRO A 169 -0.29 -8.49 -25.67
C PRO A 169 0.54 -7.37 -26.33
N ARG A 170 0.42 -7.15 -27.65
CA ARG A 170 1.21 -6.14 -28.37
C ARG A 170 1.09 -4.72 -27.82
N GLU A 171 -0.01 -4.35 -27.16
CA GLU A 171 -0.19 -3.01 -26.58
C GLU A 171 0.95 -2.67 -25.59
N LEU A 172 1.56 -3.67 -24.95
CA LEU A 172 2.70 -3.49 -24.05
C LEU A 172 4.01 -3.17 -24.76
N GLN A 173 4.11 -3.37 -26.08
CA GLN A 173 5.26 -2.92 -26.86
C GLN A 173 5.41 -1.40 -26.81
N ARG A 174 4.31 -0.67 -26.66
CA ARG A 174 4.33 0.79 -26.47
C ARG A 174 5.10 1.17 -25.21
N LEU A 175 4.85 0.48 -24.09
CA LEU A 175 5.55 0.71 -22.82
C LEU A 175 7.06 0.51 -22.99
N ILE A 176 7.48 -0.55 -23.69
CA ILE A 176 8.90 -0.81 -23.97
C ILE A 176 9.53 0.34 -24.78
N LYS A 177 8.83 0.84 -25.81
CA LYS A 177 9.32 1.94 -26.66
C LYS A 177 9.44 3.24 -25.87
N GLU A 178 8.43 3.56 -25.06
CA GLU A 178 8.44 4.74 -24.20
C GLU A 178 9.58 4.68 -23.17
N ALA A 179 9.87 3.50 -22.60
CA ALA A 179 10.98 3.30 -21.68
C ALA A 179 12.34 3.52 -22.35
N LYS A 180 12.46 3.19 -23.64
CA LYS A 180 13.66 3.45 -24.46
C LYS A 180 13.75 4.90 -24.96
N GLY A 181 12.76 5.75 -24.69
CA GLY A 181 12.70 7.12 -25.18
C GLY A 181 12.36 7.25 -26.67
N GLU A 182 11.85 6.18 -27.29
CA GLU A 182 11.38 6.22 -28.68
C GLU A 182 10.06 7.01 -28.74
N LYS A 183 9.94 7.95 -29.68
CA LYS A 183 8.69 8.68 -29.90
C LYS A 183 7.65 7.71 -30.48
N PHE A 184 6.52 7.56 -29.80
CA PHE A 184 5.40 6.74 -30.28
C PHE A 184 4.79 7.35 -31.56
N ASP A 185 5.03 6.72 -32.71
CA ASP A 185 4.38 7.03 -33.97
C ASP A 185 3.07 6.24 -34.08
N ALA A 186 1.97 6.91 -33.74
CA ALA A 186 0.64 6.32 -33.77
C ALA A 186 0.23 5.83 -35.17
N LEU A 187 0.75 6.43 -36.24
CA LEU A 187 0.36 6.09 -37.61
C LEU A 187 0.83 4.69 -38.00
N LYS A 188 2.05 4.29 -37.60
CA LYS A 188 2.61 2.96 -37.88
C LYS A 188 2.00 1.82 -37.07
N TYR A 189 1.28 2.13 -35.99
CA TYR A 189 0.79 1.12 -35.06
C TYR A 189 -0.64 0.67 -35.35
N PHE A 190 -1.42 1.51 -36.03
CA PHE A 190 -2.82 1.24 -36.37
C PHE A 190 -3.07 0.93 -37.85
N THR A 191 -2.03 0.98 -38.70
CA THR A 191 -2.06 0.56 -40.11
C THR A 191 -1.41 -0.80 -40.28
#